data_AF-A0A849M5P3-F1
#
_entry.id   AF-A0A849M5P3-F1
#
_cell.length_a   1.000
_cell.length_b   1.000
_cell.length_c   1.000
_cell.angle_alpha   90.00
_cell.angle_beta   90.00
_cell.angle_gamma   90.00
#
_symmetry.space_group_name_H-M   'P 1'
#
loop_
_entity.id
_entity.type
_entity.pdbx_description
1 polymer ?
#
loop_
_entity_poly.entity_id
_entity_poly.type
_entity_poly.pdbx_seq_one_letter_code
_entity_poly.pdbx_strand_id
1 'polypeptide(L)'
;MLRIILLLLSTMPFSIFAQSSVHSDRLTMPSQIRIKLDGVINEKFWNSAEKFSDFRQLSPGIDIPATEKTQAFIAYDNEYLYIAVDMDAKEVFGSVVERDTRFFLMIMFPYILIPTMINPTLWFFQ
;
A
#
# COMPACT_ATOMS: atom_id res chain seq x y z
N MET A 1 51.87 -7.24 17.32
CA MET A 1 51.03 -6.01 17.25
C MET A 1 49.93 -6.14 16.19
N LEU A 2 50.23 -6.48 14.93
CA LEU A 2 49.23 -6.62 13.84
C LEU A 2 48.13 -7.68 14.10
N ARG A 3 48.47 -8.79 14.76
CA ARG A 3 47.49 -9.86 15.12
C ARG A 3 46.45 -9.45 16.17
N ILE A 4 46.77 -8.48 17.03
CA ILE A 4 45.86 -8.02 18.11
C ILE A 4 44.82 -7.06 17.54
N ILE A 5 45.21 -6.24 16.55
CA ILE A 5 44.31 -5.31 15.84
C ILE A 5 43.24 -6.09 15.05
N LEU A 6 43.62 -7.20 14.40
CA LEU A 6 42.68 -8.06 13.67
C LEU A 6 41.65 -8.74 14.59
N LEU A 7 42.00 -9.03 15.85
CA LEU A 7 41.09 -9.67 16.79
C LEU A 7 40.07 -8.69 17.39
N LEU A 8 40.46 -7.42 17.57
CA LEU A 8 39.60 -6.33 18.03
C LEU A 8 38.61 -5.85 16.96
N LEU A 9 38.92 -6.01 15.67
CA LEU A 9 38.02 -5.64 14.57
C LEU A 9 36.90 -6.68 14.35
N SER A 10 37.09 -7.92 14.81
CA SER A 10 36.13 -9.01 14.71
C SER A 10 34.96 -8.89 15.69
N THR A 11 35.14 -8.17 16.79
CA THR A 11 34.12 -8.06 17.84
C THR A 11 33.18 -6.88 17.66
N MET A 12 33.20 -6.16 16.53
CA MET A 12 32.22 -5.11 16.24
C MET A 12 30.89 -5.77 15.87
N PRO A 13 29.85 -5.71 16.72
CA PRO A 13 28.53 -6.14 16.31
C PRO A 13 28.04 -5.13 15.27
N PHE A 14 27.99 -5.56 14.01
CA PHE A 14 27.25 -4.87 12.97
C PHE A 14 25.80 -4.78 13.46
N SER A 15 25.45 -3.63 14.01
CA SER A 15 24.09 -3.34 14.43
C SER A 15 23.27 -3.16 13.15
N ILE A 16 22.76 -4.28 12.63
CA ILE A 16 21.76 -4.32 11.59
C ILE A 16 20.44 -3.89 12.24
N PHE A 17 20.25 -2.59 12.36
CA PHE A 17 18.92 -2.02 12.60
C PHE A 17 18.49 -1.30 11.32
N ALA A 18 17.84 -2.06 10.44
CA ALA A 18 17.12 -1.51 9.29
C ALA A 18 15.60 -1.72 9.41
N GLN A 19 15.11 -2.37 10.47
CA GLN A 19 13.66 -2.49 10.66
C GLN A 19 13.14 -1.21 11.28
N SER A 20 12.72 -0.28 10.41
CA SER A 20 11.64 0.63 10.79
C SER A 20 10.43 -0.26 11.04
N SER A 21 10.05 -0.44 12.30
CA SER A 21 8.69 -0.87 12.57
C SER A 21 7.82 0.29 12.10
N VAL A 22 7.03 0.07 11.05
CA VAL A 22 5.95 1.00 10.71
C VAL A 22 5.07 1.03 11.96
N HIS A 23 5.17 2.13 12.71
CA HIS A 23 4.40 2.31 13.93
C HIS A 23 2.94 2.41 13.51
N SER A 24 2.16 1.36 13.79
CA SER A 24 0.79 1.18 13.27
C SER A 24 -0.19 2.21 13.83
N ASP A 25 0.21 2.97 14.84
CA ASP A 25 -0.59 4.06 15.43
C ASP A 25 -0.98 5.15 14.42
N ARG A 26 -0.28 5.25 13.27
CA ARG A 26 -0.59 6.22 12.21
C ARG A 26 -1.70 5.77 11.26
N LEU A 27 -2.18 4.54 11.37
CA LEU A 27 -3.13 3.93 10.43
C LEU A 27 -4.53 3.73 11.01
N THR A 28 -4.65 3.85 12.34
CA THR A 28 -5.89 3.52 13.06
C THR A 28 -6.87 4.68 13.02
N MET A 29 -8.05 4.43 12.48
CA MET A 29 -9.19 5.33 12.55
C MET A 29 -9.86 5.25 13.93
N PRO A 30 -10.45 6.35 14.47
CA PRO A 30 -11.31 6.27 15.65
C PRO A 30 -12.51 5.34 15.41
N SER A 31 -12.69 4.35 16.28
CA SER A 31 -13.63 3.20 16.12
C SER A 31 -15.13 3.54 16.15
N GLN A 32 -15.52 4.82 16.21
CA GLN A 32 -16.90 5.25 16.42
C GLN A 32 -17.41 6.24 15.36
N ILE A 33 -16.67 6.44 14.27
CA ILE A 33 -17.09 7.33 13.19
C ILE A 33 -18.03 6.56 12.25
N ARG A 34 -19.24 7.07 12.04
CA ARG A 34 -20.10 6.59 10.94
C ARG A 34 -19.50 7.09 9.64
N ILE A 35 -18.90 6.19 8.86
CA ILE A 35 -18.30 6.50 7.56
C ILE A 35 -19.35 6.41 6.47
N LYS A 36 -19.34 7.36 5.53
CA LYS A 36 -20.09 7.26 4.28
C LYS A 36 -19.16 6.80 3.15
N LEU A 37 -19.40 5.60 2.62
CA LEU A 37 -18.65 5.07 1.47
C LEU A 37 -19.39 5.40 0.17
N ASP A 38 -19.27 6.65 -0.29
CA ASP A 38 -19.92 7.16 -1.52
C ASP A 38 -18.93 7.48 -2.65
N GLY A 39 -17.64 7.13 -2.46
CA GLY A 39 -16.58 7.39 -3.42
C GLY A 39 -15.94 8.78 -3.33
N VAL A 40 -16.40 9.64 -2.41
CA VAL A 40 -15.80 10.97 -2.18
C VAL A 40 -14.83 10.90 -0.99
N ILE A 41 -13.57 11.30 -1.20
CA ILE A 41 -12.53 11.29 -0.17
C ILE A 41 -12.58 12.58 0.68
N ASN A 42 -13.69 12.79 1.41
CA ASN A 42 -13.92 14.00 2.21
C ASN A 42 -13.98 13.77 3.73
N GLU A 43 -13.98 12.51 4.16
CA GLU A 43 -13.97 12.16 5.58
C GLU A 43 -12.67 12.60 6.26
N LYS A 44 -12.78 13.12 7.49
CA LYS A 44 -11.64 13.76 8.18
C LYS A 44 -10.46 12.81 8.41
N PHE A 45 -10.71 11.52 8.59
CA PHE A 45 -9.66 10.55 8.87
C PHE A 45 -8.73 10.32 7.67
N TRP A 46 -9.16 10.65 6.44
CA TRP A 46 -8.29 10.58 5.25
C TRP A 46 -7.12 11.56 5.31
N ASN A 47 -7.22 12.62 6.12
CA ASN A 47 -6.12 13.55 6.33
C ASN A 47 -4.95 12.91 7.08
N SER A 48 -5.24 11.97 7.97
CA SER A 48 -4.24 11.23 8.76
C SER A 48 -3.91 9.85 8.20
N ALA A 49 -4.69 9.35 7.24
CA ALA A 49 -4.44 8.07 6.57
C ALA A 49 -3.06 8.05 5.89
N GLU A 50 -2.47 6.85 5.78
CA GLU A 50 -1.24 6.66 5.03
C GLU A 50 -1.52 6.81 3.55
N LYS A 51 -0.64 7.55 2.87
CA LYS A 51 -0.79 7.91 1.46
C LYS A 51 0.37 7.33 0.66
N PHE A 52 0.05 6.68 -0.44
CA PHE A 52 1.00 6.11 -1.38
C PHE A 52 0.81 6.82 -2.73
N SER A 53 1.90 7.31 -3.33
CA SER A 53 1.86 8.02 -4.62
C SER A 53 2.92 7.56 -5.61
N ASP A 54 3.97 6.88 -5.15
CA ASP A 54 5.15 6.55 -5.95
C ASP A 54 4.97 5.20 -6.66
N PHE A 55 3.88 5.08 -7.42
CA PHE A 55 3.52 3.85 -8.12
C PHE A 55 4.37 3.64 -9.39
N ARG A 56 4.58 2.36 -9.69
CA ARG A 56 5.10 1.89 -10.98
C ARG A 56 3.95 1.30 -11.78
N GLN A 57 3.95 1.52 -13.08
CA GLN A 57 2.90 1.02 -13.98
C GLN A 57 3.41 -0.15 -14.83
N LEU A 58 2.46 -0.98 -15.31
CA LEU A 58 2.74 -2.05 -16.28
C LEU A 58 2.40 -1.65 -17.72
N SER A 59 1.51 -0.67 -17.88
CA SER A 59 1.04 -0.15 -19.17
C SER A 59 0.84 1.36 -19.06
N PRO A 60 1.12 2.16 -20.11
CA PRO A 60 1.67 1.77 -21.42
C PRO A 60 3.15 1.37 -21.43
N GLY A 61 3.85 1.47 -20.30
CA GLY A 61 5.25 1.05 -20.17
C GLY A 61 5.44 0.24 -18.89
N ILE A 62 6.29 -0.79 -18.95
CA ILE A 62 6.55 -1.71 -17.85
C ILE A 62 7.58 -1.11 -16.91
N ASP A 63 7.30 -1.13 -15.60
CA ASP A 63 8.20 -0.75 -14.51
C ASP A 63 8.70 0.71 -14.57
N ILE A 64 7.94 1.57 -15.24
CA ILE A 64 8.19 3.01 -15.25
C ILE A 64 7.34 3.72 -14.19
N PRO A 65 7.72 4.91 -13.72
CA PRO A 65 6.85 5.73 -12.87
C PRO A 65 5.47 5.88 -13.50
N ALA A 66 4.42 5.86 -12.67
CA ALA A 66 3.06 6.07 -13.11
C ALA A 66 2.95 7.39 -13.87
N THR A 67 2.40 7.33 -15.08
CA THR A 67 2.23 8.45 -16.00
C THR A 67 1.00 9.29 -15.67
N GLU A 68 -0.01 8.67 -15.08
CA GLU A 68 -1.22 9.32 -14.57
C GLU A 68 -1.10 9.44 -13.03
N LYS A 69 -1.41 10.63 -12.50
CA LYS A 69 -1.21 10.91 -11.07
C LYS A 69 -2.18 10.08 -10.25
N THR A 70 -1.64 9.20 -9.41
CA THR A 70 -2.44 8.30 -8.56
C THR A 70 -2.01 8.44 -7.11
N GLN A 71 -2.98 8.57 -6.20
CA GLN A 71 -2.76 8.54 -4.77
C GLN A 71 -3.69 7.51 -4.12
N ALA A 72 -3.13 6.48 -3.51
CA ALA A 72 -3.89 5.55 -2.69
C ALA A 72 -3.81 5.97 -1.22
N PHE A 73 -4.90 5.73 -0.49
CA PHE A 73 -5.05 6.00 0.92
C PHE A 73 -5.40 4.69 1.61
N ILE A 74 -4.71 4.37 2.69
CA ILE A 74 -5.01 3.20 3.52
C ILE A 74 -5.27 3.66 4.95
N ALA A 75 -6.39 3.20 5.50
CA ALA A 75 -6.74 3.34 6.90
C ALA A 75 -7.41 2.05 7.36
N TYR A 76 -7.40 1.76 8.65
CA TYR A 76 -8.14 0.62 9.20
C TYR A 76 -8.66 0.92 10.59
N ASP A 77 -9.63 0.13 11.03
CA ASP A 77 -10.03 0.02 12.43
C ASP A 77 -9.99 -1.46 12.86
N ASN A 78 -10.60 -1.80 13.99
CA ASN A 78 -10.59 -3.17 14.51
C ASN A 78 -11.42 -4.16 13.66
N GLU A 79 -12.27 -3.67 12.75
CA GLU A 79 -13.23 -4.45 11.99
C GLU A 79 -12.99 -4.38 10.47
N TYR A 80 -12.51 -3.24 9.96
CA TYR A 80 -12.43 -2.98 8.52
C TYR A 80 -11.09 -2.39 8.08
N LEU A 81 -10.69 -2.77 6.86
CA LEU A 81 -9.65 -2.12 6.08
C LEU A 81 -10.32 -1.20 5.05
N TYR A 82 -9.96 0.08 5.06
CA TYR A 82 -10.45 1.09 4.13
C TYR A 82 -9.36 1.44 3.13
N ILE A 83 -9.72 1.36 1.86
CA ILE A 83 -8.85 1.70 0.75
C ILE A 83 -9.59 2.74 -0.10
N ALA A 84 -8.95 3.87 -0.34
CA ALA A 84 -9.39 4.85 -1.33
C ALA A 84 -8.29 5.08 -2.35
N VAL A 85 -8.68 5.34 -3.59
CA VAL A 85 -7.72 5.62 -4.67
C VAL A 85 -8.23 6.84 -5.43
N ASP A 86 -7.43 7.89 -5.43
CA ASP A 86 -7.62 9.09 -6.24
C ASP A 86 -6.75 8.95 -7.50
N MET A 87 -7.38 8.92 -8.67
CA MET A 87 -6.73 8.71 -9.97
C MET A 87 -7.09 9.86 -10.90
N ASP A 88 -6.09 10.64 -11.29
CA ASP A 88 -6.20 11.64 -12.34
C ASP A 88 -5.96 10.95 -13.69
N ALA A 89 -6.99 10.28 -14.19
CA ALA A 89 -6.96 9.57 -15.47
C ALA A 89 -7.59 10.42 -16.57
N LYS A 90 -6.85 10.70 -17.64
CA LYS A 90 -7.36 11.44 -18.82
C LYS A 90 -8.57 10.79 -19.48
N GLU A 91 -8.58 9.46 -19.53
CA GLU A 91 -9.66 8.67 -20.12
C GLU A 91 -10.03 7.56 -19.16
N VAL A 92 -11.33 7.42 -18.88
CA VAL A 92 -11.86 6.35 -18.02
C VAL A 92 -12.80 5.50 -18.87
N PHE A 93 -12.47 4.22 -19.00
CA PHE A 93 -13.29 3.25 -19.74
C PHE A 93 -13.71 2.10 -18.82
N GLY A 94 -15.02 1.91 -18.69
CA GLY A 94 -15.63 0.84 -17.89
C GLY A 94 -16.73 0.15 -18.69
N SER A 95 -16.42 -0.93 -19.42
CA SER A 95 -17.41 -1.68 -20.22
C SER A 95 -18.02 -2.87 -19.46
N VAL A 96 -17.59 -3.11 -18.24
CA VAL A 96 -17.87 -4.35 -17.52
C VAL A 96 -18.34 -4.03 -16.11
N VAL A 97 -19.51 -4.54 -15.77
CA VAL A 97 -20.20 -4.31 -14.49
C VAL A 97 -20.44 -5.61 -13.70
N GLU A 98 -20.25 -6.75 -14.34
CA GLU A 98 -20.42 -8.07 -13.73
C GLU A 98 -19.23 -8.38 -12.84
N ARG A 99 -19.45 -9.00 -11.67
CA ARG A 99 -18.35 -9.45 -10.81
C ARG A 99 -17.58 -10.62 -11.43
N ASP A 100 -16.30 -10.75 -11.07
CA ASP A 100 -15.48 -11.94 -11.35
C ASP A 100 -15.30 -12.32 -12.84
N THR A 101 -15.26 -11.32 -13.73
CA THR A 101 -14.98 -11.51 -15.16
C THR A 101 -13.56 -11.07 -15.57
N ARG A 102 -13.26 -11.05 -16.86
CA ARG A 102 -11.90 -10.83 -17.41
C ARG A 102 -11.63 -9.34 -17.57
N PHE A 103 -11.09 -8.71 -16.53
CA PHE A 103 -10.87 -7.25 -16.49
C PHE A 103 -9.44 -6.79 -16.78
N PHE A 104 -8.50 -7.71 -16.99
CA PHE A 104 -7.05 -7.38 -17.08
C PHE A 104 -6.69 -6.37 -18.19
N LEU A 105 -7.60 -6.10 -19.12
CA LEU A 105 -7.42 -5.12 -20.20
C LEU A 105 -7.99 -3.73 -19.88
N MET A 106 -8.56 -3.53 -18.69
CA MET A 106 -9.22 -2.29 -18.28
C MET A 106 -8.35 -1.47 -17.32
N ILE A 107 -8.71 -0.20 -17.14
CA ILE A 107 -8.07 0.68 -16.14
C ILE A 107 -8.52 0.20 -14.77
N MET A 108 -7.59 -0.32 -13.97
CA MET A 108 -7.83 -0.94 -12.67
C MET A 108 -6.67 -0.65 -11.72
N PHE A 109 -6.97 -0.54 -10.44
CA PHE A 109 -5.97 -0.51 -9.37
C PHE A 109 -6.09 -1.78 -8.52
N PRO A 110 -5.43 -2.89 -8.92
CA PRO A 110 -5.47 -4.12 -8.14
C PRO A 110 -4.66 -3.98 -6.86
N TYR A 111 -5.09 -4.64 -5.79
CA TYR A 111 -4.35 -4.71 -4.54
C TYR A 111 -4.27 -6.15 -4.02
N ILE A 112 -3.16 -6.44 -3.33
CA ILE A 112 -2.88 -7.75 -2.75
C ILE A 112 -2.89 -7.60 -1.23
N LEU A 113 -3.64 -8.45 -0.55
CA LEU A 113 -3.59 -8.57 0.90
C LEU A 113 -2.94 -9.89 1.31
N ILE A 114 -1.98 -9.80 2.23
CA ILE A 114 -1.33 -10.94 2.88
C ILE A 114 -1.61 -10.80 4.39
N PRO A 115 -2.67 -11.44 4.91
CA PRO A 115 -3.13 -11.21 6.28
C PRO A 115 -2.24 -11.87 7.35
N THR A 116 -1.48 -12.90 6.98
CA THR A 116 -0.53 -13.56 7.89
C THR A 116 0.78 -13.84 7.18
N MET A 117 1.88 -13.56 7.86
CA MET A 117 3.23 -13.92 7.41
C MET A 117 3.58 -15.38 7.73
N ILE A 118 2.82 -16.00 8.63
CA ILE A 118 2.96 -17.40 9.01
C ILE A 118 1.89 -18.16 8.20
N ASN A 119 2.31 -18.78 7.10
CA ASN A 119 1.46 -19.40 6.07
C ASN A 119 0.68 -18.39 5.20
N PRO A 120 1.36 -17.69 4.28
CA PRO A 120 0.76 -16.63 3.50
C PRO A 120 -0.30 -17.16 2.54
N THR A 121 -1.56 -16.85 2.83
CA THR A 121 -2.63 -16.92 1.83
C THR A 121 -2.67 -15.59 1.11
N LEU A 122 -2.47 -15.61 -0.21
CA LEU A 122 -2.55 -14.42 -1.05
C LEU A 122 -3.99 -14.18 -1.47
N TRP A 123 -4.50 -12.98 -1.21
CA TRP A 123 -5.80 -12.53 -1.68
C TRP A 123 -5.57 -11.44 -2.72
N PHE A 124 -6.05 -11.68 -3.95
CA PHE A 124 -6.00 -10.72 -5.04
C PHE A 124 -7.37 -10.09 -5.21
N PHE A 125 -7.43 -8.77 -5.12
CA PHE A 125 -8.63 -7.99 -5.33
C PHE A 125 -8.49 -7.20 -6.63
N GLN A 126 -9.52 -7.30 -7.46
CA GLN A 126 -9.66 -6.69 -8.79
C GLN A 126 -11.01 -5.98 -8.88
#